data_AF-A0A9X3M8H1-F1
#
_entry.id   AF-A0A9X3M8H1-F1
#
_cell.length_a   1.000
_cell.length_b   1.000
_cell.length_c   1.000
_cell.angle_alpha   90.00
_cell.angle_beta   90.00
_cell.angle_gamma   90.00
#
_symmetry.space_group_name_H-M   'P 1'
#
loop_
_entity.id
_entity.type
_entity.pdbx_description
1 polymer ?
#
loop_
_entity_poly.entity_id
_entity_poly.type
_entity_poly.pdbx_seq_one_letter_code
_entity_poly.pdbx_strand_id
1 'polypeptide(L)'
;MKPAKKLTAAVAALAVSSSIFTGVANAEPDPATRVELNVPLSRTVTLDVISNQGADVQKALYDIRGEMWDKNVPFEGTTLREAANKAGYANKDAYVKAARVDSNMSFIAVQRAAETLVWPSLAHKRPTNDSCEISDCASVWSAKRNGEQSWGENLSSSANLRHSIMQLWGRGEESALRAAKGRPNAQNGHLWLMINPKYTAYGAANAYSHVNGGLKEASSMQASYMRKGDGQYLENTRTQLKVADNGSIRPGKFPENQDPGQMQSNGNSGIDINGLLGSLGNGEAGKIFGIIAGVLGVIGALGVIANFLMQNFGPR
;
A
#
# COMPACT_ATOMS: atom_id res chain seq x y z
N MET A 1 44.37 -27.90 56.47
CA MET A 1 43.58 -28.22 55.25
C MET A 1 42.10 -28.21 55.60
N LYS A 2 41.37 -27.16 55.21
CA LYS A 2 39.90 -27.10 55.10
C LYS A 2 39.58 -26.20 53.90
N PRO A 3 38.57 -26.53 53.07
CA PRO A 3 38.46 -26.01 51.72
C PRO A 3 37.73 -24.66 51.67
N ALA A 4 38.25 -23.75 50.86
CA ALA A 4 37.56 -22.55 50.41
C ALA A 4 36.51 -22.92 49.34
N LYS A 5 35.25 -22.54 49.54
CA LYS A 5 34.23 -22.53 48.47
C LYS A 5 33.66 -21.13 48.31
N LYS A 6 34.21 -20.51 47.26
CA LYS A 6 33.83 -19.36 46.45
C LYS A 6 32.37 -18.89 46.59
N LEU A 7 32.20 -17.63 46.99
CA LEU A 7 31.07 -16.78 46.61
C LEU A 7 31.17 -16.49 45.11
N THR A 8 30.14 -16.81 44.34
CA THR A 8 29.96 -16.31 42.96
C THR A 8 28.99 -15.13 43.05
N ALA A 9 29.51 -13.92 42.95
CA ALA A 9 28.70 -12.71 42.83
C ALA A 9 28.13 -12.62 41.41
N ALA A 10 26.82 -12.48 41.29
CA ALA A 10 26.14 -12.14 40.05
C ALA A 10 26.40 -10.66 39.73
N VAL A 11 27.07 -10.40 38.62
CA VAL A 11 27.18 -9.04 38.05
C VAL A 11 26.03 -8.87 37.08
N ALA A 12 24.97 -8.20 37.53
CA ALA A 12 23.96 -7.63 36.66
C ALA A 12 24.52 -6.33 36.06
N ALA A 13 24.92 -6.37 34.80
CA ALA A 13 25.27 -5.16 34.05
C ALA A 13 24.02 -4.65 33.32
N LEU A 14 23.26 -3.75 33.95
CA LEU A 14 22.35 -2.86 33.23
C LEU A 14 23.20 -1.77 32.55
N ALA A 15 23.50 -1.95 31.27
CA ALA A 15 24.00 -0.87 30.44
C ALA A 15 22.82 -0.03 29.95
N VAL A 16 22.37 0.93 30.78
CA VAL A 16 21.53 2.03 30.30
C VAL A 16 22.44 2.98 29.54
N SER A 17 22.53 2.79 28.23
CA SER A 17 23.18 3.75 27.33
C SER A 17 22.19 4.88 27.06
N SER A 18 22.21 5.90 27.91
CA SER A 18 21.53 7.17 27.69
C SER A 18 22.30 7.97 26.63
N SER A 19 22.02 7.69 25.37
CA SER A 19 22.41 8.52 24.23
C SER A 19 21.45 9.69 24.14
N ILE A 20 21.88 10.85 24.63
CA ILE A 20 21.18 12.13 24.43
C ILE A 20 21.37 12.54 22.97
N PHE A 21 20.54 12.00 22.09
CA PHE A 21 20.25 12.66 20.83
C PHE A 21 19.13 13.65 21.12
N THR A 22 19.46 14.95 21.18
CA THR A 22 18.47 16.00 20.89
C THR A 22 18.20 16.00 19.39
N GLY A 23 17.73 14.87 18.87
CA GLY A 23 17.01 14.82 17.62
C GLY A 23 15.58 15.25 17.92
N VAL A 24 14.97 15.99 17.00
CA VAL A 24 13.50 15.99 16.83
C VAL A 24 12.98 14.61 17.24
N ALA A 25 12.03 14.53 18.18
CA ALA A 25 11.45 13.27 18.60
C ALA A 25 11.09 12.48 17.33
N ASN A 26 11.92 11.48 16.98
CA ASN A 26 11.61 10.64 15.84
C ASN A 26 10.38 9.88 16.28
N ALA A 27 9.30 10.04 15.51
CA ALA A 27 8.06 9.41 15.88
C ALA A 27 8.26 7.92 16.09
N GLU A 28 7.71 7.40 17.19
CA GLU A 28 7.96 6.01 17.58
C GLU A 28 7.56 5.06 16.45
N PRO A 29 8.45 4.15 16.01
CA PRO A 29 8.12 3.22 14.95
C PRO A 29 7.26 2.07 15.49
N ASP A 30 6.41 1.52 14.64
CA ASP A 30 5.65 0.31 14.95
C ASP A 30 6.60 -0.84 15.37
N PRO A 31 6.36 -1.56 16.47
CA PRO A 31 7.27 -2.60 16.95
C PRO A 31 7.51 -3.74 15.95
N ALA A 32 6.52 -4.09 15.11
CA ALA A 32 6.60 -5.21 14.19
C ALA A 32 7.17 -4.78 12.83
N THR A 33 6.69 -3.69 12.25
CA THR A 33 7.12 -3.22 10.92
C THR A 33 8.27 -2.22 10.96
N ARG A 34 8.62 -1.68 12.14
CA ARG A 34 9.55 -0.56 12.35
C ARG A 34 9.29 0.66 11.45
N VAL A 35 8.04 0.83 10.99
CA VAL A 35 7.64 2.00 10.22
C VAL A 35 7.23 3.10 11.21
N GLU A 36 7.77 4.30 11.03
CA GLU A 36 7.49 5.50 11.85
C GLU A 36 5.98 5.81 11.87
N LEU A 37 5.36 6.01 13.04
CA LEU A 37 3.90 6.20 13.19
C LEU A 37 3.43 7.67 13.26
N ASN A 38 4.37 8.61 13.36
CA ASN A 38 4.13 10.05 13.55
C ASN A 38 3.44 10.48 14.85
N VAL A 39 3.07 9.53 15.70
CA VAL A 39 2.43 9.73 17.00
C VAL A 39 3.09 8.78 18.01
N PRO A 40 3.11 9.13 19.31
CA PRO A 40 3.69 8.24 20.32
C PRO A 40 2.86 6.95 20.45
N LEU A 41 3.50 5.85 20.87
CA LEU A 41 2.81 4.54 20.96
C LEU A 41 1.61 4.55 21.92
N SER A 42 1.62 5.43 22.92
CA SER A 42 0.50 5.64 23.85
C SER A 42 -0.75 6.24 23.20
N ARG A 43 -0.64 6.76 21.98
CA ARG A 43 -1.71 7.38 21.18
C ARG A 43 -2.05 6.56 19.93
N THR A 44 -1.85 5.25 20.04
CA THR A 44 -2.14 4.26 18.99
C THR A 44 -3.13 3.22 19.49
N VAL A 45 -3.88 2.64 18.57
CA VAL A 45 -4.61 1.39 18.79
C VAL A 45 -3.86 0.24 18.13
N THR A 46 -4.00 -0.96 18.70
CA THR A 46 -3.42 -2.18 18.14
C THR A 46 -4.46 -2.91 17.30
N LEU A 47 -4.14 -3.20 16.05
CA LEU A 47 -4.90 -4.06 15.16
C LEU A 47 -4.28 -5.47 15.14
N ASP A 48 -5.12 -6.50 15.20
CA ASP A 48 -4.73 -7.86 14.87
C ASP A 48 -4.82 -8.04 13.35
N VAL A 49 -3.67 -8.08 12.68
CA VAL A 49 -3.58 -8.02 11.22
C VAL A 49 -3.02 -9.31 10.68
N ILE A 50 -3.74 -9.92 9.74
CA ILE A 50 -3.20 -10.93 8.85
C ILE A 50 -2.71 -10.23 7.60
N SER A 51 -1.43 -10.40 7.28
CA SER A 51 -0.77 -9.82 6.11
C SER A 51 -0.29 -10.92 5.18
N ASN A 52 -0.70 -10.84 3.91
CA ASN A 52 -0.26 -11.76 2.86
C ASN A 52 0.62 -11.02 1.86
N GLN A 53 1.86 -11.49 1.74
CA GLN A 53 2.99 -10.86 1.05
C GLN A 53 3.54 -11.87 0.06
N GLY A 54 3.11 -11.76 -1.20
CA GLY A 54 3.30 -12.84 -2.17
C GLY A 54 4.45 -12.60 -3.14
N ALA A 55 5.23 -13.66 -3.42
CA ALA A 55 6.05 -13.79 -4.64
C ALA A 55 5.23 -13.56 -5.93
N ASP A 56 3.92 -13.80 -5.87
CA ASP A 56 2.97 -13.51 -6.95
C ASP A 56 2.88 -12.02 -7.30
N VAL A 57 3.21 -11.11 -6.37
CA VAL A 57 3.30 -9.66 -6.65
C VAL A 57 4.38 -9.39 -7.66
N GLN A 58 5.57 -9.96 -7.45
CA GLN A 58 6.70 -9.79 -8.36
C GLN A 58 6.34 -10.28 -9.76
N LYS A 59 5.72 -11.47 -9.83
CA LYS A 59 5.27 -12.05 -11.09
C LYS A 59 4.19 -11.18 -11.75
N ALA A 60 3.19 -10.72 -11.01
CA ALA A 60 2.14 -9.85 -11.54
C ALA A 60 2.69 -8.52 -12.06
N LEU A 61 3.63 -7.91 -11.32
CA LEU A 61 4.31 -6.69 -11.75
C LEU A 61 5.13 -6.92 -13.03
N TYR A 62 5.79 -8.07 -13.14
CA TYR A 62 6.47 -8.45 -14.38
C TYR A 62 5.51 -8.68 -15.54
N ASP A 63 4.42 -9.39 -15.30
CA ASP A 63 3.39 -9.67 -16.30
C ASP A 63 2.81 -8.35 -16.86
N ILE A 64 2.40 -7.40 -16.00
CA ILE A 64 1.80 -6.13 -16.45
C ILE A 64 2.82 -5.22 -17.15
N ARG A 65 4.06 -5.10 -16.62
CA ARG A 65 5.13 -4.33 -17.28
C ARG A 65 5.46 -4.91 -18.65
N GLY A 66 5.51 -6.23 -18.74
CA GLY A 66 5.75 -6.94 -20.00
C GLY A 66 4.62 -6.74 -21.00
N GLU A 67 3.37 -6.83 -20.56
CA GLU A 67 2.19 -6.59 -21.41
C GLU A 67 2.19 -5.16 -21.97
N MET A 68 2.45 -4.15 -21.13
CA MET A 68 2.46 -2.75 -21.55
C MET A 68 3.63 -2.42 -22.46
N TRP A 69 4.78 -3.07 -22.26
CA TRP A 69 5.92 -2.99 -23.20
C TRP A 69 5.55 -3.54 -24.58
N ASP A 70 4.91 -4.71 -24.65
CA ASP A 70 4.52 -5.35 -25.91
C ASP A 70 3.51 -4.49 -26.66
N LYS A 71 2.53 -3.94 -25.95
CA LYS A 71 1.54 -2.98 -26.47
C LYS A 71 2.14 -1.61 -26.82
N ASN A 72 3.38 -1.35 -26.41
CA ASN A 72 4.11 -0.09 -26.54
C ASN A 72 3.24 1.13 -26.19
N VAL A 73 2.63 1.10 -25.00
CA VAL A 73 1.69 2.14 -24.57
C VAL A 73 2.35 3.54 -24.56
N PRO A 74 1.57 4.62 -24.74
CA PRO A 74 2.07 5.97 -24.53
C PRO A 74 2.60 6.16 -23.11
N PHE A 75 3.71 6.89 -22.97
CA PHE A 75 4.30 7.24 -21.68
C PHE A 75 4.91 8.64 -21.75
N GLU A 76 4.43 9.59 -20.95
CA GLU A 76 4.92 10.98 -20.87
C GLU A 76 5.18 11.67 -22.22
N GLY A 77 4.28 11.50 -23.20
CA GLY A 77 4.41 12.11 -24.53
C GLY A 77 5.34 11.39 -25.51
N THR A 78 5.91 10.25 -25.12
CA THR A 78 6.65 9.31 -25.97
C THR A 78 6.01 7.91 -25.84
N THR A 79 6.70 6.85 -26.25
CA THR A 79 6.27 5.47 -26.03
C THR A 79 6.99 4.85 -24.84
N LEU A 80 6.40 3.83 -24.22
CA LEU A 80 7.02 3.15 -23.08
C LEU A 80 8.40 2.57 -23.42
N ARG A 81 8.58 2.01 -24.63
CA ARG A 81 9.88 1.49 -25.07
C ARG A 81 10.93 2.59 -25.19
N GLU A 82 10.59 3.74 -25.75
CA GLU A 82 11.49 4.89 -25.83
C GLU A 82 11.84 5.44 -24.45
N ALA A 83 10.85 5.57 -23.56
CA ALA A 83 11.06 6.00 -22.18
C ALA A 83 11.99 5.02 -21.42
N ALA A 84 11.80 3.72 -21.61
CA ALA A 84 12.64 2.69 -20.98
C ALA A 84 14.06 2.65 -21.58
N ASN A 85 14.20 2.80 -22.90
CA ASN A 85 15.50 2.94 -23.55
C ASN A 85 16.25 4.16 -23.00
N LYS A 86 15.56 5.30 -22.83
CA LYS A 86 16.12 6.52 -22.22
C LYS A 86 16.51 6.32 -20.76
N ALA A 87 15.82 5.44 -20.04
CA ALA A 87 16.18 5.03 -18.68
C ALA A 87 17.33 3.99 -18.63
N GLY A 88 17.88 3.58 -19.78
CA GLY A 88 19.04 2.69 -19.86
C GLY A 88 18.70 1.21 -20.04
N TYR A 89 17.45 0.85 -20.31
CA TYR A 89 17.08 -0.55 -20.57
C TYR A 89 17.23 -0.90 -22.04
N ALA A 90 18.09 -1.88 -22.35
CA ALA A 90 18.35 -2.29 -23.73
C ALA A 90 17.23 -3.15 -24.35
N ASN A 91 16.39 -3.78 -23.53
CA ASN A 91 15.34 -4.67 -23.98
C ASN A 91 14.25 -4.85 -22.91
N LYS A 92 13.16 -5.54 -23.30
CA LYS A 92 12.01 -5.84 -22.44
C LYS A 92 12.42 -6.52 -21.14
N ASP A 93 13.28 -7.53 -21.20
CA ASP A 93 13.65 -8.35 -20.05
C ASP A 93 14.36 -7.51 -18.99
N ALA A 94 15.30 -6.66 -19.41
CA ALA A 94 15.98 -5.72 -18.53
C ALA A 94 15.01 -4.71 -17.88
N TYR A 95 14.08 -4.14 -18.64
CA TYR A 95 13.08 -3.20 -18.14
C TYR A 95 12.08 -3.84 -17.16
N VAL A 96 11.63 -5.06 -17.47
CA VAL A 96 10.68 -5.80 -16.64
C VAL A 96 11.35 -6.24 -15.33
N LYS A 97 12.50 -6.91 -15.41
CA LYS A 97 13.23 -7.44 -14.24
C LYS A 97 13.91 -6.36 -13.39
N ALA A 98 13.98 -5.12 -13.86
CA ALA A 98 14.45 -4.02 -13.04
C ALA A 98 13.48 -3.67 -11.90
N ALA A 99 12.19 -3.97 -12.03
CA ALA A 99 11.21 -3.74 -10.98
C ALA A 99 11.26 -4.87 -9.95
N ARG A 100 12.10 -4.75 -8.91
CA ARG A 100 12.32 -5.82 -7.93
C ARG A 100 11.60 -5.54 -6.62
N VAL A 101 11.17 -6.61 -5.95
CA VAL A 101 10.70 -6.53 -4.57
C VAL A 101 11.81 -5.96 -3.67
N ASP A 102 11.40 -5.18 -2.67
CA ASP A 102 12.24 -4.53 -1.69
C ASP A 102 11.64 -4.71 -0.30
N SER A 103 12.46 -5.15 0.67
CA SER A 103 12.00 -5.42 2.02
C SER A 103 11.51 -4.17 2.76
N ASN A 104 12.19 -3.02 2.62
CA ASN A 104 11.75 -1.77 3.25
C ASN A 104 10.41 -1.32 2.67
N MET A 105 10.25 -1.32 1.35
CA MET A 105 8.97 -1.00 0.72
C MET A 105 7.87 -1.99 1.12
N SER A 106 8.20 -3.27 1.35
CA SER A 106 7.23 -4.28 1.75
C SER A 106 6.75 -4.05 3.19
N PHE A 107 7.64 -3.73 4.14
CA PHE A 107 7.22 -3.34 5.49
C PHE A 107 6.38 -2.07 5.50
N ILE A 108 6.73 -1.07 4.68
CA ILE A 108 5.90 0.14 4.51
C ILE A 108 4.54 -0.26 3.93
N ALA A 109 4.48 -1.14 2.93
CA ALA A 109 3.21 -1.61 2.35
C ALA A 109 2.34 -2.33 3.39
N VAL A 110 2.91 -3.16 4.26
CA VAL A 110 2.17 -3.82 5.36
C VAL A 110 1.55 -2.78 6.29
N GLN A 111 2.36 -1.83 6.76
CA GLN A 111 1.89 -0.76 7.64
C GLN A 111 0.79 0.06 6.97
N ARG A 112 0.99 0.44 5.70
CA ARG A 112 0.04 1.24 4.91
C ARG A 112 -1.25 0.49 4.61
N ALA A 113 -1.19 -0.81 4.34
CA ALA A 113 -2.38 -1.64 4.17
C ALA A 113 -3.21 -1.68 5.47
N ALA A 114 -2.57 -1.86 6.62
CA ALA A 114 -3.24 -1.83 7.92
C ALA A 114 -3.86 -0.46 8.27
N GLU A 115 -3.12 0.62 8.01
CA GLU A 115 -3.61 1.99 8.15
C GLU A 115 -4.81 2.29 7.24
N THR A 116 -4.89 1.65 6.08
CA THR A 116 -6.03 1.80 5.16
C THR A 116 -7.30 1.14 5.71
N LEU A 117 -7.19 0.08 6.51
CA LEU A 117 -8.35 -0.64 7.08
C LEU A 117 -9.20 0.22 8.03
N VAL A 118 -8.61 1.28 8.60
CA VAL A 118 -9.25 2.17 9.58
C VAL A 118 -9.79 3.46 8.96
N TRP A 119 -9.60 3.67 7.66
CA TRP A 119 -10.22 4.78 6.94
C TRP A 119 -11.61 4.39 6.40
N PRO A 120 -12.58 5.32 6.40
CA PRO A 120 -13.89 5.12 5.76
C PRO A 120 -13.82 4.94 4.24
N SER A 121 -12.76 5.43 3.59
CA SER A 121 -12.53 5.33 2.14
C SER A 121 -11.04 5.21 1.84
N LEU A 122 -10.69 4.69 0.66
CA LEU A 122 -9.30 4.69 0.21
C LEU A 122 -8.75 6.12 0.16
N ALA A 123 -7.62 6.35 0.82
CA ALA A 123 -6.97 7.65 0.86
C ALA A 123 -5.46 7.49 0.93
N HIS A 124 -4.74 8.29 0.13
CA HIS A 124 -3.28 8.47 0.23
C HIS A 124 -2.93 9.37 1.43
N LYS A 125 -3.48 9.03 2.59
CA LYS A 125 -3.29 9.70 3.87
C LYS A 125 -3.08 8.67 4.96
N ARG A 126 -2.29 9.03 5.96
CA ARG A 126 -2.10 8.24 7.17
C ARG A 126 -3.12 8.63 8.22
N PRO A 127 -3.64 7.67 9.02
CA PRO A 127 -4.36 7.97 10.24
C PRO A 127 -3.50 8.85 11.15
N THR A 128 -4.13 9.81 11.83
CA THR A 128 -3.44 10.72 12.75
C THR A 128 -4.39 11.18 13.86
N ASN A 129 -3.86 11.92 14.83
CA ASN A 129 -4.59 12.53 15.93
C ASN A 129 -3.88 13.80 16.42
N ASP A 130 -4.38 14.37 17.52
CA ASP A 130 -3.86 15.58 18.16
C ASP A 130 -2.44 15.45 18.74
N SER A 131 -1.87 14.24 18.76
CA SER A 131 -0.55 13.94 19.30
C SER A 131 0.50 13.78 18.21
N CYS A 132 0.29 14.48 17.09
CA CYS A 132 1.17 14.51 15.94
C CYS A 132 2.55 15.10 16.30
N GLU A 133 3.62 14.35 16.03
CA GLU A 133 5.01 14.72 16.40
C GLU A 133 5.80 15.35 15.24
N ILE A 134 5.19 15.46 14.05
CA ILE A 134 5.80 16.05 12.85
C ILE A 134 4.87 17.10 12.22
N SER A 135 5.35 17.86 11.23
CA SER A 135 4.55 18.94 10.60
C SER A 135 3.35 18.44 9.78
N ASP A 136 3.42 17.24 9.23
CA ASP A 136 2.35 16.63 8.43
C ASP A 136 2.23 15.13 8.73
N CYS A 137 1.53 14.79 9.81
CA CYS A 137 1.32 13.39 10.20
C CYS A 137 0.42 12.61 9.26
N ALA A 138 -0.42 13.28 8.47
CA ALA A 138 -1.28 12.64 7.50
C ALA A 138 -0.54 12.31 6.19
N SER A 139 0.65 12.87 5.96
CA SER A 139 1.47 12.60 4.79
C SER A 139 1.75 11.10 4.65
N VAL A 140 1.42 10.50 3.51
CA VAL A 140 1.84 9.12 3.20
C VAL A 140 3.36 8.97 3.17
N TRP A 141 4.10 10.01 2.79
CA TRP A 141 5.56 9.99 2.68
C TRP A 141 6.29 9.98 4.02
N SER A 142 5.58 10.24 5.11
CA SER A 142 6.11 10.10 6.47
C SER A 142 6.23 8.65 6.93
N ALA A 143 5.64 7.68 6.21
CA ALA A 143 5.78 6.25 6.50
C ALA A 143 7.20 5.80 6.13
N LYS A 144 8.14 6.02 7.05
CA LYS A 144 9.55 5.72 6.86
C LYS A 144 9.96 4.48 7.62
N ARG A 145 10.88 3.71 7.05
CA ARG A 145 11.57 2.60 7.71
C ARG A 145 13.06 2.73 7.42
N ASN A 146 13.89 2.68 8.46
CA ASN A 146 15.35 2.85 8.34
C ASN A 146 15.74 4.16 7.61
N GLY A 147 14.98 5.24 7.82
CA GLY A 147 15.17 6.53 7.15
C GLY A 147 14.70 6.58 5.69
N GLU A 148 14.15 5.49 5.14
CA GLU A 148 13.68 5.42 3.76
C GLU A 148 12.15 5.50 3.68
N GLN A 149 11.65 6.21 2.67
CA GLN A 149 10.22 6.32 2.36
C GLN A 149 9.89 5.77 0.97
N SER A 150 8.60 5.56 0.76
CA SER A 150 8.02 5.35 -0.57
C SER A 150 8.00 6.65 -1.39
N TRP A 151 7.96 6.51 -2.72
CA TRP A 151 7.82 7.59 -3.70
C TRP A 151 6.64 7.36 -4.67
N GLY A 152 5.82 6.36 -4.37
CA GLY A 152 4.60 6.04 -5.10
C GLY A 152 3.80 5.01 -4.35
N GLU A 153 2.50 5.21 -4.26
CA GLU A 153 1.58 4.32 -3.56
C GLU A 153 0.41 3.96 -4.47
N ASN A 154 0.10 2.68 -4.56
CA ASN A 154 -1.19 2.20 -5.05
C ASN A 154 -1.97 1.58 -3.89
N LEU A 155 -3.26 1.90 -3.80
CA LEU A 155 -4.17 1.33 -2.82
C LEU A 155 -5.37 0.67 -3.51
N SER A 156 -5.91 -0.36 -2.90
CA SER A 156 -7.22 -0.90 -3.26
C SER A 156 -7.90 -1.46 -2.03
N SER A 157 -9.23 -1.49 -2.06
CA SER A 157 -10.08 -2.15 -1.07
C SER A 157 -10.25 -3.64 -1.39
N SER A 158 -9.44 -4.17 -2.30
CA SER A 158 -9.35 -5.59 -2.64
C SER A 158 -8.21 -6.20 -1.84
N ALA A 159 -8.40 -7.41 -1.32
CA ALA A 159 -7.32 -8.19 -0.71
C ALA A 159 -6.73 -9.24 -1.67
N ASN A 160 -6.78 -8.91 -2.96
CA ASN A 160 -6.21 -9.70 -4.02
C ASN A 160 -5.22 -8.84 -4.82
N LEU A 161 -3.96 -8.83 -4.39
CA LEU A 161 -2.89 -8.08 -5.06
C LEU A 161 -2.71 -8.44 -6.54
N ARG A 162 -2.79 -9.72 -6.93
CA ARG A 162 -2.65 -10.09 -8.35
C ARG A 162 -3.79 -9.49 -9.19
N HIS A 163 -5.03 -9.58 -8.70
CA HIS A 163 -6.17 -8.93 -9.36
C HIS A 163 -6.01 -7.40 -9.38
N SER A 164 -5.57 -6.80 -8.28
CA SER A 164 -5.35 -5.35 -8.20
C SER A 164 -4.30 -4.90 -9.22
N ILE A 165 -3.15 -5.58 -9.29
CA ILE A 165 -2.05 -5.27 -10.22
C ILE A 165 -2.46 -5.48 -11.68
N MET A 166 -3.08 -6.62 -12.00
CA MET A 166 -3.34 -6.99 -13.39
C MET A 166 -4.61 -6.35 -13.95
N GLN A 167 -5.68 -6.29 -13.15
CA GLN A 167 -7.00 -5.88 -13.61
C GLN A 167 -7.33 -4.45 -13.18
N LEU A 168 -7.32 -4.14 -11.88
CA LEU A 168 -7.78 -2.84 -11.39
C LEU A 168 -6.82 -1.71 -11.79
N TRP A 169 -5.60 -1.76 -11.28
CA TRP A 169 -4.54 -0.80 -11.57
C TRP A 169 -3.91 -1.02 -12.94
N GLY A 170 -3.93 -2.26 -13.45
CA GLY A 170 -3.29 -2.64 -14.70
C GLY A 170 -4.15 -2.30 -15.92
N ARG A 171 -4.81 -3.32 -16.46
CA ARG A 171 -5.62 -3.21 -17.68
C ARG A 171 -6.79 -2.23 -17.55
N GLY A 172 -7.35 -2.08 -16.35
CA GLY A 172 -8.47 -1.18 -16.06
C GLY A 172 -8.14 0.28 -16.33
N GLU A 173 -6.88 0.68 -16.19
CA GLU A 173 -6.43 2.06 -16.37
C GLU A 173 -5.76 2.33 -17.72
N GLU A 174 -5.56 1.30 -18.55
CA GLU A 174 -4.85 1.44 -19.83
C GLU A 174 -5.55 2.44 -20.76
N SER A 175 -6.88 2.39 -20.83
CA SER A 175 -7.67 3.29 -21.69
C SER A 175 -7.49 4.76 -21.29
N ALA A 176 -7.49 5.04 -19.98
CA ALA A 176 -7.26 6.37 -19.43
C ALA A 176 -5.83 6.85 -19.67
N LEU A 177 -4.83 5.96 -19.51
CA LEU A 177 -3.43 6.27 -19.83
C LEU A 177 -3.27 6.68 -21.31
N ARG A 178 -3.90 5.93 -22.22
CA ARG A 178 -3.87 6.23 -23.65
C ARG A 178 -4.55 7.57 -23.96
N ALA A 179 -5.72 7.82 -23.39
CA ALA A 179 -6.43 9.08 -23.54
C ALA A 179 -5.59 10.27 -23.04
N ALA A 180 -4.84 10.08 -21.95
CA ALA A 180 -3.93 11.08 -21.39
C ALA A 180 -2.57 11.16 -22.12
N LYS A 181 -2.37 10.43 -23.22
CA LYS A 181 -1.10 10.35 -23.97
C LYS A 181 0.09 9.98 -23.07
N GLY A 182 -0.16 9.09 -22.10
CA GLY A 182 0.85 8.59 -21.18
C GLY A 182 1.17 9.49 -19.99
N ARG A 183 0.45 10.62 -19.82
CA ARG A 183 0.63 11.50 -18.65
C ARG A 183 -0.18 10.97 -17.46
N PRO A 184 0.40 10.97 -16.25
CA PRO A 184 -0.31 10.51 -15.07
C PRO A 184 -1.47 11.44 -14.76
N ASN A 185 -2.60 10.85 -14.39
CA ASN A 185 -3.74 11.54 -13.78
C ASN A 185 -4.44 10.59 -12.80
N ALA A 186 -5.51 11.06 -12.19
CA ALA A 186 -6.19 10.30 -11.15
C ALA A 186 -6.92 9.02 -11.66
N GLN A 187 -7.06 8.83 -12.98
CA GLN A 187 -7.65 7.63 -13.59
C GLN A 187 -6.60 6.66 -14.17
N ASN A 188 -5.31 7.02 -14.16
CA ASN A 188 -4.24 6.16 -14.68
C ASN A 188 -2.96 6.12 -13.84
N GLY A 189 -2.98 6.79 -12.68
CA GLY A 189 -1.81 6.93 -11.82
C GLY A 189 -1.26 5.59 -11.33
N HIS A 190 -2.14 4.60 -11.11
CA HIS A 190 -1.70 3.30 -10.61
C HIS A 190 -0.94 2.52 -11.69
N LEU A 191 -1.48 2.48 -12.93
CA LEU A 191 -0.78 1.89 -14.07
C LEU A 191 0.53 2.63 -14.34
N TRP A 192 0.47 3.95 -14.38
CA TRP A 192 1.62 4.81 -14.66
C TRP A 192 2.77 4.53 -13.69
N LEU A 193 2.47 4.39 -12.39
CA LEU A 193 3.47 4.05 -11.37
C LEU A 193 4.14 2.71 -11.68
N MET A 194 3.34 1.68 -11.97
CA MET A 194 3.84 0.32 -12.20
C MET A 194 4.68 0.19 -13.47
N ILE A 195 4.42 0.98 -14.51
CA ILE A 195 5.17 0.94 -15.78
C ILE A 195 6.29 1.99 -15.87
N ASN A 196 6.38 2.90 -14.90
CA ASN A 196 7.40 3.93 -14.96
C ASN A 196 8.81 3.29 -14.89
N PRO A 197 9.69 3.53 -15.88
CA PRO A 197 11.03 2.96 -15.89
C PRO A 197 11.92 3.39 -14.71
N LYS A 198 11.60 4.51 -14.05
CA LYS A 198 12.41 5.04 -12.92
C LYS A 198 12.26 4.23 -11.64
N TYR A 199 11.10 3.60 -11.43
CA TYR A 199 10.81 2.88 -10.18
C TYR A 199 11.33 1.45 -10.30
N THR A 200 12.22 1.06 -9.37
CA THR A 200 12.93 -0.23 -9.41
C THR A 200 12.87 -1.02 -8.10
N ALA A 201 12.42 -0.40 -7.02
CA ALA A 201 12.14 -1.05 -5.74
C ALA A 201 10.64 -1.01 -5.47
N TYR A 202 10.03 -2.16 -5.20
CA TYR A 202 8.60 -2.28 -4.94
C TYR A 202 8.34 -3.13 -3.71
N GLY A 203 7.28 -2.84 -2.97
CA GLY A 203 6.77 -3.74 -1.93
C GLY A 203 5.26 -3.73 -1.96
N ALA A 204 4.62 -4.86 -1.67
CA ALA A 204 3.17 -4.89 -1.62
C ALA A 204 2.66 -5.88 -0.58
N ALA A 205 1.52 -5.56 0.01
CA ALA A 205 0.87 -6.38 1.02
C ALA A 205 -0.65 -6.31 0.89
N ASN A 206 -1.32 -7.44 1.08
CA ASN A 206 -2.71 -7.45 1.50
C ASN A 206 -2.74 -7.37 3.02
N ALA A 207 -3.71 -6.68 3.60
CA ALA A 207 -3.99 -6.71 5.03
C ALA A 207 -5.47 -7.04 5.28
N TYR A 208 -5.70 -7.81 6.33
CA TYR A 208 -7.02 -8.15 6.83
C TYR A 208 -7.07 -7.88 8.33
N SER A 209 -8.15 -7.28 8.81
CA SER A 209 -8.40 -7.12 10.25
C SER A 209 -9.88 -6.94 10.53
N HIS A 210 -10.30 -7.36 11.72
CA HIS A 210 -11.62 -6.99 12.22
C HIS A 210 -11.55 -5.57 12.79
N VAL A 211 -12.32 -4.64 12.21
CA VAL A 211 -12.39 -3.25 12.64
C VAL A 211 -13.85 -2.82 12.67
N ASN A 212 -14.28 -2.19 13.76
CA ASN A 212 -15.64 -1.66 13.93
C ASN A 212 -16.72 -2.73 13.70
N GLY A 213 -16.47 -3.94 14.20
CA GLY A 213 -17.41 -5.07 14.14
C GLY A 213 -17.45 -5.84 12.82
N GLY A 214 -16.64 -5.46 11.82
CA GLY A 214 -16.60 -6.13 10.51
C GLY A 214 -15.20 -6.53 10.07
N LEU A 215 -15.09 -7.54 9.22
CA LEU A 215 -13.84 -7.85 8.53
C LEU A 215 -13.57 -6.77 7.46
N LYS A 216 -12.40 -6.15 7.54
CA LYS A 216 -11.90 -5.18 6.57
C LYS A 216 -10.70 -5.75 5.85
N GLU A 217 -10.53 -5.32 4.61
CA GLU A 217 -9.48 -5.80 3.74
C GLU A 217 -8.93 -4.67 2.86
N ALA A 218 -7.63 -4.70 2.58
CA ALA A 218 -6.97 -3.71 1.73
C ALA A 218 -5.72 -4.29 1.08
N SER A 219 -5.37 -3.78 -0.11
CA SER A 219 -4.05 -3.93 -0.72
C SER A 219 -3.30 -2.61 -0.71
N SER A 220 -2.00 -2.67 -0.46
CA SER A 220 -1.08 -1.57 -0.66
C SER A 220 0.11 -2.02 -1.52
N MET A 221 0.54 -1.19 -2.45
CA MET A 221 1.82 -1.31 -3.13
C MET A 221 2.59 0.00 -2.98
N GLN A 222 3.85 -0.11 -2.59
CA GLN A 222 4.80 0.98 -2.43
C GLN A 222 5.89 0.84 -3.49
N ALA A 223 6.40 1.96 -3.98
CA ALA A 223 7.44 1.98 -4.99
C ALA A 223 8.45 3.09 -4.73
N SER A 224 9.72 2.82 -5.02
CA SER A 224 10.80 3.79 -4.91
C SER A 224 11.68 3.78 -6.16
N TYR A 225 12.06 4.99 -6.60
CA TYR A 225 13.09 5.21 -7.61
C TYR A 225 14.44 5.57 -6.99
N MET A 226 14.51 5.76 -5.67
CA MET A 226 15.74 6.14 -4.96
C MET A 226 16.67 4.96 -4.67
N ARG A 227 16.20 3.73 -4.87
CA ARG A 227 16.96 2.50 -4.65
C ARG A 227 16.50 1.38 -5.59
N LYS A 228 17.30 0.32 -5.64
CA LYS A 228 16.96 -0.94 -6.32
C LYS A 228 16.41 -1.93 -5.31
N GLY A 229 15.42 -2.72 -5.71
CA GLY A 229 14.88 -3.75 -4.83
C GLY A 229 15.90 -4.83 -4.49
N ASP A 230 15.95 -5.21 -3.21
CA ASP A 230 16.84 -6.25 -2.68
C ASP A 230 16.41 -7.68 -3.10
N GLY A 231 15.18 -7.85 -3.59
CA GLY A 231 14.59 -9.14 -3.97
C GLY A 231 14.20 -10.01 -2.78
N GLN A 232 14.16 -9.45 -1.57
CA GLN A 232 13.77 -10.16 -0.36
C GLN A 232 12.27 -10.04 -0.13
N TYR A 233 11.60 -11.19 -0.13
CA TYR A 233 10.18 -11.28 0.19
C TYR A 233 9.98 -11.35 1.69
N LEU A 234 8.91 -10.74 2.16
CA LEU A 234 8.42 -10.95 3.52
C LEU A 234 7.46 -12.15 3.52
N GLU A 235 7.44 -12.88 4.63
CA GLU A 235 6.51 -14.00 4.80
C GLU A 235 5.09 -13.50 5.10
N ASN A 236 4.11 -14.34 4.78
CA ASN A 236 2.74 -14.15 5.27
C ASN A 236 2.78 -14.23 6.80
N THR A 237 2.14 -13.28 7.47
CA THR A 237 2.24 -13.18 8.92
C THR A 237 0.94 -12.70 9.53
N ARG A 238 0.64 -13.19 10.73
CA ARG A 238 -0.30 -12.55 11.64
C ARG A 238 0.50 -11.77 12.67
N THR A 239 0.24 -10.47 12.76
CA THR A 239 0.98 -9.58 13.62
C THR A 239 0.09 -8.51 14.24
N GLN A 240 0.54 -7.95 15.36
CA GLN A 240 -0.13 -6.85 16.04
C GLN A 240 0.47 -5.54 15.53
N LEU A 241 -0.29 -4.77 14.77
CA LEU A 241 0.16 -3.50 14.18
C LEU A 241 -0.47 -2.31 14.88
N LYS A 242 0.34 -1.28 15.11
CA LYS A 242 -0.10 -0.01 15.68
C LYS A 242 -0.56 0.94 14.58
N VAL A 243 -1.68 1.61 14.82
CA VAL A 243 -2.17 2.72 13.98
C VAL A 243 -2.60 3.87 14.89
N ALA A 244 -2.49 5.12 14.42
CA ALA A 244 -2.88 6.27 15.23
C ALA A 244 -4.35 6.18 15.67
N ASP A 245 -4.60 6.43 16.96
CA ASP A 245 -5.95 6.40 17.50
C ASP A 245 -6.68 7.70 17.18
N ASN A 246 -7.70 7.64 16.33
CA ASN A 246 -8.57 8.78 16.01
C ASN A 246 -9.89 8.80 16.83
N GLY A 247 -9.99 7.97 17.88
CA GLY A 247 -11.15 7.85 18.76
C GLY A 247 -12.28 6.95 18.23
N SER A 248 -12.28 6.66 16.93
CA SER A 248 -13.36 5.92 16.24
C SER A 248 -13.03 4.46 15.94
N ILE A 249 -11.79 4.03 16.18
CA ILE A 249 -11.34 2.68 15.85
C ILE A 249 -11.72 1.73 16.99
N ARG A 250 -12.35 0.61 16.65
CA ARG A 250 -12.67 -0.50 17.55
C ARG A 250 -12.06 -1.79 16.98
N PRO A 251 -10.84 -2.16 17.41
CA PRO A 251 -10.18 -3.37 16.94
C PRO A 251 -10.92 -4.63 17.40
N GLY A 252 -11.07 -5.59 16.49
CA GLY A 252 -11.45 -6.96 16.79
C GLY A 252 -10.23 -7.89 16.73
N LYS A 253 -10.46 -9.17 17.01
CA LYS A 253 -9.42 -10.22 16.95
C LYS A 253 -9.86 -11.34 16.03
N PHE A 254 -8.91 -11.95 15.34
CA PHE A 254 -9.13 -13.23 14.67
C PHE A 254 -9.13 -14.39 15.69
N PRO A 255 -9.79 -15.51 15.39
CA PRO A 255 -9.59 -16.76 16.12
C PRO A 255 -8.10 -17.14 16.17
N GLU A 256 -7.61 -17.68 17.28
CA GLU A 256 -6.18 -18.02 17.46
C GLU A 256 -5.66 -18.99 16.40
N ASN A 257 -6.51 -19.89 15.92
CA ASN A 257 -6.20 -20.91 14.91
C ASN A 257 -6.34 -20.43 13.46
N GLN A 258 -6.60 -19.14 13.22
CA GLN A 258 -6.70 -18.61 11.86
C GLN A 258 -5.33 -18.61 11.18
N ASP A 259 -5.18 -19.43 10.14
CA ASP A 259 -3.97 -19.51 9.32
C ASP A 259 -3.86 -18.27 8.39
N PRO A 260 -2.79 -17.47 8.48
CA PRO A 260 -2.52 -16.36 7.57
C PRO A 260 -2.53 -16.79 6.10
N GLY A 261 -1.95 -17.95 5.79
CA GLY A 261 -1.81 -18.46 4.43
C GLY A 261 -3.14 -18.85 3.77
N GLN A 262 -4.20 -19.03 4.55
CA GLN A 262 -5.54 -19.38 4.07
C GLN A 262 -6.49 -18.17 4.01
N MET A 263 -6.05 -16.97 4.42
CA MET A 263 -6.88 -15.78 4.36
C MET A 263 -7.05 -15.32 2.91
N GLN A 264 -8.28 -15.34 2.42
CA GLN A 264 -8.65 -14.90 1.07
C GLN A 264 -9.60 -13.71 1.15
N SER A 265 -9.58 -12.88 0.11
CA SER A 265 -10.57 -11.81 -0.07
C SER A 265 -11.96 -12.40 0.01
N ASN A 266 -12.86 -11.71 0.72
CA ASN A 266 -14.25 -12.14 0.83
C ASN A 266 -15.03 -11.95 -0.49
N GLY A 267 -14.41 -11.43 -1.56
CA GLY A 267 -15.02 -11.18 -2.86
C GLY A 267 -16.16 -10.16 -2.84
N ASN A 268 -16.49 -9.65 -1.65
CA ASN A 268 -17.50 -8.64 -1.38
C ASN A 268 -16.88 -7.24 -1.42
N SER A 269 -15.70 -7.12 -2.06
CA SER A 269 -15.11 -5.88 -2.53
C SER A 269 -16.10 -5.26 -3.52
N GLY A 270 -17.14 -4.61 -2.99
CA GLY A 270 -18.06 -3.82 -3.79
C GLY A 270 -17.20 -2.99 -4.71
N ILE A 271 -17.45 -3.09 -6.02
CA ILE A 271 -16.82 -2.25 -7.04
C ILE A 271 -16.72 -0.87 -6.43
N ASP A 272 -15.50 -0.42 -6.13
CA ASP A 272 -15.33 0.82 -5.38
C ASP A 272 -15.53 1.98 -6.35
N ILE A 273 -16.80 2.24 -6.65
CA ILE A 273 -17.26 3.37 -7.44
C ILE A 273 -16.85 4.68 -6.74
N ASN A 274 -16.59 4.65 -5.43
CA ASN A 274 -16.07 5.79 -4.66
C ASN A 274 -14.55 5.97 -4.80
N GLY A 275 -13.78 4.94 -5.16
CA GLY A 275 -12.41 5.10 -5.67
C GLY A 275 -12.40 5.77 -7.05
N LEU A 276 -13.38 5.42 -7.89
CA LEU A 276 -13.61 6.04 -9.20
C LEU A 276 -14.16 7.49 -9.10
N LEU A 277 -14.94 7.80 -8.05
CA LEU A 277 -15.57 9.12 -7.81
C LEU A 277 -14.81 10.01 -6.81
N GLY A 278 -14.03 9.46 -5.89
CA GLY A 278 -13.27 10.18 -4.86
C GLY A 278 -12.07 10.94 -5.42
N SER A 279 -11.63 10.56 -6.62
CA SER A 279 -10.72 11.35 -7.45
C SER A 279 -11.32 12.69 -7.92
N LEU A 280 -12.63 12.91 -7.78
CA LEU A 280 -13.33 14.10 -8.31
C LEU A 280 -13.66 15.15 -7.25
N GLY A 281 -13.25 15.01 -5.99
CA GLY A 281 -13.71 15.93 -4.95
C GLY A 281 -12.76 16.17 -3.78
N ASN A 282 -12.33 17.43 -3.70
CA ASN A 282 -12.00 18.20 -2.50
C ASN A 282 -10.55 18.19 -1.98
N GLY A 283 -9.82 19.20 -2.45
CA GLY A 283 -8.66 19.80 -1.78
C GLY A 283 -8.06 20.87 -2.68
N GLU A 284 -7.81 22.08 -2.18
CA GLU A 284 -7.38 23.23 -3.00
C GLU A 284 -6.01 23.08 -3.69
N ALA A 285 -5.29 21.97 -3.48
CA ALA A 285 -4.14 21.57 -4.28
C ALA A 285 -4.51 20.80 -5.58
N GLY A 286 -5.80 20.48 -5.80
CA GLY A 286 -6.33 19.73 -6.95
C GLY A 286 -6.90 20.57 -8.10
N LYS A 287 -6.67 21.89 -8.12
CA LYS A 287 -7.33 22.82 -9.06
C LYS A 287 -6.79 22.85 -10.51
N ILE A 288 -5.86 21.98 -10.92
CA ILE A 288 -5.27 22.06 -12.27
C ILE A 288 -5.74 20.96 -13.25
N PHE A 289 -6.44 19.90 -12.84
CA PHE A 289 -6.76 18.80 -13.77
C PHE A 289 -8.20 18.26 -13.71
N GLY A 290 -9.17 19.09 -13.34
CA GLY A 290 -10.59 18.75 -13.45
C GLY A 290 -11.23 19.46 -14.63
N ILE A 291 -11.66 18.72 -15.66
CA ILE A 291 -12.87 18.91 -16.49
C ILE A 291 -12.76 17.98 -17.72
N ILE A 292 -13.84 17.23 -18.00
CA ILE A 292 -14.07 16.23 -19.08
C ILE A 292 -13.84 14.76 -18.68
N ALA A 293 -14.75 14.20 -17.87
CA ALA A 293 -15.03 12.75 -17.88
C ALA A 293 -16.47 12.39 -17.42
N GLY A 294 -17.40 13.35 -17.43
CA GLY A 294 -18.76 13.16 -16.91
C GLY A 294 -19.73 12.39 -17.80
N VAL A 295 -19.32 11.83 -18.94
CA VAL A 295 -20.28 11.31 -19.94
C VAL A 295 -20.18 9.80 -20.21
N LEU A 296 -19.08 9.11 -19.88
CA LEU A 296 -18.95 7.68 -20.22
C LEU A 296 -19.15 6.72 -19.03
N GLY A 297 -19.04 7.19 -17.79
CA GLY A 297 -19.28 6.36 -16.59
C GLY A 297 -20.77 6.07 -16.30
N VAL A 298 -21.69 6.85 -16.85
CA VAL A 298 -23.13 6.71 -16.61
C VAL A 298 -23.71 5.48 -17.31
N ILE A 299 -23.13 5.03 -18.43
CA ILE A 299 -23.69 3.90 -19.20
C ILE A 299 -23.41 2.56 -18.50
N GLY A 300 -22.26 2.39 -17.84
CA GLY A 300 -21.93 1.18 -17.10
C GLY A 300 -22.73 1.01 -15.80
N ALA A 301 -22.92 2.12 -15.06
CA ALA A 301 -23.69 2.11 -13.81
C ALA A 301 -25.19 1.82 -14.03
N LEU A 302 -25.76 2.30 -15.16
CA LEU A 302 -27.14 2.01 -15.51
C LEU A 302 -27.39 0.53 -15.83
N GLY A 303 -26.40 -0.19 -16.40
CA GLY A 303 -26.53 -1.62 -16.68
C GLY A 303 -26.61 -2.49 -15.42
N VAL A 304 -25.85 -2.14 -14.37
CA VAL A 304 -25.86 -2.86 -13.09
C VAL A 304 -27.15 -2.59 -12.31
N ILE A 305 -27.63 -1.34 -12.31
CA ILE A 305 -28.90 -0.96 -11.68
C ILE A 305 -30.10 -1.60 -12.40
N ALA A 306 -30.09 -1.62 -13.74
CA ALA A 306 -31.14 -2.28 -14.52
C ALA A 306 -31.20 -3.80 -14.28
N ASN A 307 -30.03 -4.46 -14.16
CA ASN A 307 -29.98 -5.90 -13.86
C ASN A 307 -30.47 -6.21 -12.43
N PHE A 308 -30.12 -5.36 -11.45
CA PHE A 308 -30.58 -5.50 -10.07
C PHE A 308 -32.09 -5.27 -9.92
N LEU A 309 -32.67 -4.32 -10.67
CA LEU A 309 -34.11 -4.04 -10.66
C LEU A 309 -34.91 -5.13 -11.37
N MET A 310 -34.42 -5.70 -12.48
CA MET A 310 -35.10 -6.80 -13.17
C MET A 310 -35.12 -8.10 -12.34
N GLN A 311 -34.07 -8.40 -11.58
CA GLN A 311 -34.00 -9.61 -10.75
C GLN A 311 -34.89 -9.54 -9.51
N ASN A 312 -35.09 -8.34 -8.94
CA ASN A 312 -35.83 -8.19 -7.69
C ASN A 312 -37.26 -7.67 -7.86
N PHE A 313 -37.58 -7.05 -9.00
CA PHE A 313 -38.87 -6.39 -9.23
C PHE A 313 -39.44 -6.59 -10.64
N GLY A 314 -38.87 -7.48 -11.46
CA GLY A 314 -39.44 -7.85 -12.76
C GLY A 314 -40.79 -8.56 -12.62
N PRO A 315 -41.72 -8.40 -13.60
CA PRO A 315 -43.01 -9.08 -13.55
C PRO A 315 -42.80 -10.60 -13.60
N ARG A 316 -43.51 -11.31 -12.72
CA ARG A 316 -43.53 -12.78 -12.68
C ARG A 316 -44.23 -13.38 -13.88
#